data_AF-A0AAW1W832-F1
#
_entry.id   AF-A0AAW1W832-F1
#
_cell.length_a   1.000
_cell.length_b   1.000
_cell.length_c   1.000
_cell.angle_alpha   90.00
_cell.angle_beta   90.00
_cell.angle_gamma   90.00
#
_symmetry.space_group_name_H-M   'P 1'
#
loop_
_entity.id
_entity.type
_entity.pdbx_description
1 polymer ?
#
loop_
_entity_poly.entity_id
_entity_poly.type
_entity_poly.pdbx_seq_one_letter_code
_entity_poly.pdbx_strand_id
1 'polypeptide(L)'
;MKNAEKIFKSLPTRNIISWNALITGYSMYGHGEDAILVFQQMLQDGFQPNGATFVAVLSACRHSGLIELGLNLFHTMVHDLEINS
;
A
#
# COMPACT_ATOMS: atom_id res chain seq x y z
N MET A 1 -0.50 13.56 -7.59
CA MET A 1 -0.42 12.95 -6.24
C MET A 1 -0.50 13.93 -5.06
N LYS A 2 0.21 15.07 -5.07
CA LYS A 2 0.25 16.05 -3.96
C LYS A 2 -1.11 16.45 -3.35
N ASN A 3 -2.21 16.43 -4.09
CA ASN A 3 -3.54 16.73 -3.56
C ASN A 3 -4.12 15.58 -2.72
N ALA A 4 -3.91 14.33 -3.11
CA ALA A 4 -4.37 13.15 -2.36
C ALA A 4 -3.66 13.08 -1.00
N GLU A 5 -2.35 13.35 -0.96
CA GLU A 5 -1.61 13.46 0.31
C GLU A 5 -2.11 14.57 1.21
N LYS A 6 -2.38 15.75 0.65
CA LYS A 6 -2.87 16.90 1.43
C LYS A 6 -4.23 16.58 2.05
N ILE A 7 -5.14 16.00 1.26
CA ILE A 7 -6.45 15.56 1.75
C ILE A 7 -6.26 14.50 2.83
N PHE A 8 -5.44 13.48 2.59
CA PHE A 8 -5.15 12.42 3.55
C PHE A 8 -4.57 12.95 4.87
N LYS A 9 -3.66 13.92 4.81
CA LYS A 9 -3.08 14.58 5.99
C LYS A 9 -4.09 15.44 6.75
N SER A 10 -5.11 15.97 6.05
CA SER A 10 -6.19 16.75 6.66
C SER A 10 -7.34 15.91 7.23
N LEU A 11 -7.37 14.59 7.00
CA LEU A 11 -8.42 13.74 7.53
C LEU A 11 -8.35 13.71 9.06
N PRO A 12 -9.46 14.02 9.77
CA PRO A 12 -9.48 14.01 11.24
C PRO A 12 -9.32 12.59 11.80
N THR A 13 -9.69 11.57 11.01
CA THR A 13 -9.44 10.16 11.31
C THR A 13 -9.01 9.45 10.03
N ARG A 14 -7.95 8.66 10.11
CA ARG A 14 -7.50 7.79 9.03
C ARG A 14 -8.05 6.39 9.28
N ASN A 15 -8.50 5.74 8.22
CA ASN A 15 -8.93 4.35 8.26
C ASN A 15 -8.29 3.56 7.11
N ILE A 16 -8.49 2.24 7.12
CA ILE A 16 -7.92 1.34 6.11
C ILE A 16 -8.31 1.73 4.67
N ILE A 17 -9.51 2.27 4.46
CA ILE A 17 -9.97 2.72 3.14
C ILE A 17 -9.16 3.92 2.67
N SER A 18 -8.93 4.92 3.54
CA SER A 18 -8.13 6.10 3.21
C SER A 18 -6.66 5.75 2.90
N TRP A 19 -6.08 4.78 3.63
CA TRP A 19 -4.74 4.27 3.34
C TRP A 19 -4.68 3.57 1.98
N ASN A 20 -5.62 2.65 1.74
CA ASN A 20 -5.68 1.91 0.47
C ASN A 20 -5.87 2.83 -0.73
N ALA A 21 -6.68 3.89 -0.59
CA ALA A 21 -6.86 4.90 -1.62
C ALA A 21 -5.55 5.63 -1.94
N LEU A 22 -4.78 6.01 -0.91
CA LEU A 22 -3.49 6.69 -1.09
C LEU A 22 -2.46 5.78 -1.77
N ILE A 23 -2.32 4.54 -1.30
CA ILE A 23 -1.39 3.55 -1.86
C ILE A 23 -1.75 3.22 -3.30
N THR A 24 -3.03 2.97 -3.59
CA THR A 24 -3.52 2.65 -4.94
C THR A 24 -3.23 3.78 -5.90
N GLY A 25 -3.50 5.02 -5.49
CA GLY A 25 -3.17 6.17 -6.32
C GLY A 25 -1.67 6.19 -6.65
N TYR A 26 -0.79 5.91 -5.68
CA TYR A 26 0.65 6.01 -5.91
C TYR A 26 1.12 4.92 -6.88
N SER A 27 0.55 3.73 -6.71
CA SER A 27 0.78 2.57 -7.56
C SER A 27 0.37 2.81 -9.02
N MET A 28 -0.77 3.48 -9.26
CA MET A 28 -1.30 3.72 -10.60
C MET A 28 -0.55 4.80 -11.38
N TYR A 29 0.08 5.76 -10.70
CA TYR A 29 0.77 6.89 -11.35
C TYR A 29 2.29 6.70 -11.45
N GLY A 30 2.78 5.45 -11.35
CA GLY A 30 4.21 5.13 -11.51
C GLY A 30 5.09 5.54 -10.33
N HIS A 31 4.48 5.85 -9.19
CA HIS A 31 5.15 6.27 -7.97
C HIS A 31 5.22 5.11 -6.97
N GLY A 32 5.78 3.97 -7.39
CA GLY A 32 5.76 2.75 -6.57
C GLY A 32 6.57 2.86 -5.28
N GLU A 33 7.67 3.61 -5.27
CA GLU A 33 8.43 3.91 -4.05
C GLU A 33 7.59 4.68 -3.02
N ASP A 34 6.86 5.71 -3.46
CA ASP A 34 5.94 6.46 -2.60
C ASP A 34 4.82 5.55 -2.05
N ALA A 35 4.29 4.64 -2.88
CA ALA A 35 3.29 3.67 -2.43
C ALA A 35 3.83 2.78 -1.30
N ILE A 36 5.10 2.39 -1.35
CA ILE A 36 5.77 1.58 -0.34
C ILE A 36 5.99 2.38 0.95
N LEU A 37 6.43 3.64 0.84
CA LEU A 37 6.58 4.52 2.00
C LEU A 37 5.24 4.72 2.73
N VAL A 38 4.16 4.90 1.98
CA VAL A 38 2.81 5.00 2.55
C VAL A 38 2.38 3.68 3.21
N PHE A 39 2.68 2.53 2.59
CA PHE A 39 2.42 1.22 3.19
C PHE A 39 3.20 1.01 4.51
N GLN A 40 4.48 1.37 4.55
CA GLN A 40 5.28 1.31 5.77
C GLN A 40 4.71 2.21 6.86
N GLN A 41 4.27 3.43 6.51
CA GLN A 41 3.61 4.33 7.47
C GLN A 41 2.30 3.73 7.99
N MET A 42 1.49 3.10 7.14
CA MET A 42 0.26 2.41 7.57
C MET A 42 0.55 1.36 8.66
N LEU A 43 1.60 0.56 8.47
CA LEU A 43 2.03 -0.44 9.46
C LEU A 43 2.52 0.20 10.77
N GLN A 44 3.31 1.27 10.68
CA GLN A 44 3.81 2.00 11.85
C GLN A 44 2.68 2.65 12.66
N ASP A 45 1.64 3.13 11.98
CA ASP A 45 0.43 3.68 12.58
C ASP A 45 -0.50 2.58 13.16
N GLY A 46 -0.11 1.30 13.09
CA GLY A 46 -0.81 0.18 13.70
C GLY A 46 -1.98 -0.37 12.88
N PHE A 47 -2.10 0.00 11.60
CA PHE A 47 -3.17 -0.50 10.74
C PHE A 47 -2.76 -1.83 10.10
N GLN A 48 -3.63 -2.84 10.20
CA GLN A 48 -3.42 -4.10 9.48
C GLN A 48 -3.74 -3.93 7.98
N PRO A 49 -2.82 -4.34 7.09
CA PRO A 49 -3.11 -4.46 5.67
C PRO A 49 -4.21 -5.48 5.38
N ASN A 50 -4.96 -5.28 4.31
CA ASN A 50 -5.89 -6.28 3.78
C ASN A 50 -5.57 -6.61 2.32
N GLY A 51 -6.35 -7.50 1.70
CA GLY A 51 -6.11 -7.92 0.30
C GLY A 51 -6.02 -6.74 -0.68
N ALA A 52 -6.84 -5.71 -0.52
CA ALA A 52 -6.77 -4.52 -1.37
C ALA A 52 -5.47 -3.72 -1.17
N THR A 53 -4.95 -3.67 0.06
CA THR A 53 -3.64 -3.07 0.35
C THR A 53 -2.54 -3.81 -0.41
N PHE A 54 -2.49 -5.14 -0.33
CA PHE A 54 -1.46 -5.94 -1.01
C PHE A 54 -1.55 -5.84 -2.52
N VAL A 55 -2.75 -5.90 -3.10
CA VAL A 55 -2.93 -5.72 -4.56
C VAL A 55 -2.35 -4.38 -5.01
N ALA A 56 -2.58 -3.30 -4.25
CA ALA A 56 -2.03 -2.00 -4.56
C ALA A 56 -0.49 -2.00 -4.48
N VAL A 57 0.11 -2.46 -3.38
CA VAL A 57 1.58 -2.45 -3.20
C VAL A 57 2.29 -3.39 -4.18
N LEU A 58 1.72 -4.56 -4.48
CA LEU A 58 2.26 -5.48 -5.50
C LEU A 58 2.23 -4.85 -6.89
N SER A 59 1.16 -4.13 -7.21
CA SER A 59 1.08 -3.35 -8.45
C SER A 59 2.16 -2.26 -8.50
N ALA A 60 2.39 -1.53 -7.41
CA ALA A 60 3.50 -0.58 -7.29
C ALA A 60 4.86 -1.26 -7.52
N CYS A 61 5.12 -2.40 -6.88
CA CYS A 61 6.37 -3.14 -7.03
C CYS A 61 6.61 -3.56 -8.48
N ARG A 62 5.57 -4.03 -9.18
CA ARG A 62 5.62 -4.39 -10.60
C ARG A 62 6.02 -3.20 -11.48
N HIS A 63 5.42 -2.03 -11.24
CA HIS A 63 5.70 -0.84 -12.06
C HIS A 63 7.08 -0.23 -11.77
N SER A 64 7.58 -0.34 -10.53
CA SER A 64 8.87 0.21 -10.12
C SER A 64 10.03 -0.79 -10.19
N GLY A 65 9.81 -2.03 -10.63
CA GLY A 65 10.86 -3.05 -10.73
C GLY A 65 11.35 -3.58 -9.38
N LEU A 66 10.59 -3.40 -8.31
CA LEU A 66 10.95 -3.78 -6.94
C LEU A 66 10.57 -5.25 -6.67
N ILE A 67 11.16 -6.16 -7.45
CA ILE A 67 10.77 -7.57 -7.52
C ILE A 67 10.96 -8.29 -6.16
N GLU A 68 12.09 -8.09 -5.49
CA GLU A 68 12.39 -8.77 -4.23
C GLU A 68 11.40 -8.38 -3.12
N LEU A 69 11.08 -7.08 -3.03
CA LEU A 69 10.06 -6.60 -2.09
C LEU A 69 8.67 -7.15 -2.44
N GLY A 70 8.31 -7.16 -3.73
CA GLY A 70 7.04 -7.73 -4.18
C GLY A 70 6.90 -9.20 -3.81
N LEU A 71 7.97 -9.99 -3.95
CA LEU A 71 7.99 -11.40 -3.54
C LEU A 71 7.83 -11.58 -2.04
N ASN A 72 8.55 -10.79 -1.23
CA ASN A 72 8.41 -10.85 0.22
C ASN A 72 6.98 -10.50 0.67
N LEU A 73 6.39 -9.46 0.10
CA LEU A 73 5.00 -9.07 0.38
C LEU A 73 4.00 -10.13 -0.03
N PHE A 74 4.22 -10.80 -1.17
CA PHE A 74 3.37 -11.90 -1.61
C PHE A 74 3.43 -13.08 -0.64
N HIS A 75 4.63 -13.46 -0.15
CA HIS A 75 4.76 -14.50 0.85
C HIS A 75 4.06 -14.14 2.16
N THR A 76 4.23 -12.90 2.66
CA THR A 76 3.50 -12.40 3.83
C THR A 76 1.99 -12.46 3.64
N MET A 77 1.47 -12.07 2.47
CA MET A 77 0.04 -12.13 2.16
C MET A 77 -0.50 -13.58 2.23
N VAL A 78 0.24 -14.53 1.67
CA VAL A 78 -0.18 -15.94 1.59
C VAL A 78 -0.04 -16.66 2.93
N HIS A 79 1.03 -16.39 3.68
CA HIS A 79 1.32 -17.11 4.93
C HIS A 79 0.66 -16.50 6.17
N ASP A 80 0.60 -15.17 6.28
CA ASP A 80 0.21 -14.52 7.54
C ASP A 80 -1.27 -14.12 7.58
N LEU A 81 -1.97 -14.12 6.44
CA LEU A 81 -3.32 -13.55 6.33
C LEU A 81 -4.38 -14.49 5.72
N GLU A 82 -4.04 -15.75 5.43
CA GLU A 82 -4.96 -16.76 4.85
C GLU A 82 -5.79 -16.27 3.63
N ILE A 83 -5.28 -15.28 2.89
CA ILE A 83 -5.94 -14.78 1.68
C ILE A 83 -5.66 -15.79 0.56
N ASN A 84 -6.46 -16.87 0.55
CA ASN A 84 -6.40 -17.88 -0.49
C ASN A 84 -6.78 -17.27 -1.85
N SER A 85 -5.92 -17.51 -2.83
CA SER A 85 -6.10 -17.20 -4.26
C SER A 85 -7.36 -17.81 -4.85
#